data_AF-A0A1C5VSL3-F1
#
_entry.id   AF-A0A1C5VSL3-F1
#
_cell.length_a   1.000
_cell.length_b   1.000
_cell.length_c   1.000
_cell.angle_alpha   90.00
_cell.angle_beta   90.00
_cell.angle_gamma   90.00
#
_symmetry.space_group_name_H-M   'P 1'
#
loop_
_entity.id
_entity.type
_entity.pdbx_description
1 polymer ?
#
loop_
_entity_poly.entity_id
_entity_poly.type
_entity_poly.pdbx_seq_one_letter_code
_entity_poly.pdbx_strand_id
1 'polypeptide(L)'
;MEHIWTIENWEKNINLHEQGHRTSLRIRFDKDIDSEVRKSCKEFVSFLRKEYFFPLRVVIYVKNVKKLIAMDGDKVYGTFWSMNDDYSVEPHIRVAAGDYNDLCNKWGYDVSIYDISR
;
A
#
# COMPACT_ATOMS: atom_id res chain seq x y z
N MET A 1 19.45 5.95 17.94
CA MET A 1 18.39 6.42 17.04
C MET A 1 17.63 5.17 16.64
N GLU A 2 16.38 5.02 17.05
CA GLU A 2 15.57 3.86 16.65
C GLU A 2 15.31 3.93 15.14
N HIS A 3 15.40 2.79 14.46
CA HIS A 3 15.08 2.70 13.04
C HIS A 3 13.55 2.74 12.92
N ILE A 4 12.98 3.56 12.01
CA ILE A 4 11.52 3.77 11.93
C ILE A 4 10.71 2.47 11.80
N TRP A 5 11.31 1.44 11.21
CA TRP A 5 10.74 0.11 11.00
C TRP A 5 10.80 -0.82 12.22
N THR A 6 11.44 -0.40 13.31
CA THR A 6 11.60 -1.14 14.57
C THR A 6 11.19 -0.30 15.79
N ILE A 7 10.40 0.75 15.60
CA ILE A 7 9.88 1.57 16.71
C ILE A 7 8.73 0.82 17.38
N GLU A 8 8.81 0.62 18.69
CA GLU A 8 7.78 -0.06 19.50
C GLU A 8 6.86 0.92 20.26
N ASN A 9 7.07 2.24 20.12
CA ASN A 9 6.26 3.28 20.78
C ASN A 9 4.75 3.21 20.47
N TRP A 10 4.35 2.50 19.41
CA TRP A 10 2.95 2.24 19.09
C TRP A 10 2.23 1.38 20.14
N GLU A 11 2.96 0.55 20.91
CA GLU A 11 2.39 -0.30 21.99
C GLU A 11 1.70 0.51 23.08
N LYS A 12 2.14 1.76 23.30
CA LYS A 12 1.56 2.68 24.29
C LYS A 12 0.16 3.16 23.92
N ASN A 13 -0.19 3.10 22.62
CA ASN A 13 -1.39 3.71 22.07
C ASN A 13 -2.34 2.71 21.39
N ILE A 14 -1.93 1.45 21.20
CA ILE A 14 -2.69 0.43 20.47
C ILE A 14 -2.93 -0.78 21.37
N ASN A 15 -4.19 -1.01 21.74
CA ASN A 15 -4.60 -2.24 22.43
C ASN A 15 -4.85 -3.37 21.43
N LEU A 16 -3.85 -4.25 21.23
CA LEU A 16 -3.97 -5.40 20.32
C LEU A 16 -5.08 -6.40 20.70
N HIS A 17 -5.60 -6.33 21.93
CA HIS A 17 -6.67 -7.19 22.44
C HIS A 17 -8.07 -6.55 22.38
N GLU A 18 -8.19 -5.32 21.86
CA GLU A 18 -9.48 -4.65 21.70
C GLU A 18 -10.40 -5.40 20.72
N GLN A 19 -11.69 -5.46 21.05
CA GLN A 19 -12.64 -6.22 20.23
C GLN A 19 -12.81 -5.58 18.85
N GLY A 20 -12.46 -6.35 17.81
CA GLY A 20 -12.54 -5.89 16.43
C GLY A 20 -11.27 -5.21 15.92
N HIS A 21 -10.25 -5.04 16.76
CA HIS A 21 -8.91 -4.62 16.35
C HIS A 21 -8.33 -5.58 15.28
N ARG A 22 -7.56 -5.03 14.33
CA ARG A 22 -7.03 -5.78 13.18
C ARG A 22 -5.61 -5.33 12.86
N THR A 23 -4.76 -6.30 12.57
CA THR A 23 -3.34 -6.14 12.23
C THR A 23 -3.07 -6.51 10.76
N SER A 24 -1.81 -6.46 10.34
CA SER A 24 -1.30 -6.89 9.01
C SER A 24 -1.67 -5.97 7.83
N LEU A 25 -1.03 -6.16 6.67
CA LEU A 25 -1.42 -5.47 5.43
C LEU A 25 -2.68 -6.12 4.82
N ARG A 26 -3.53 -5.34 4.14
CA ARG A 26 -4.66 -5.85 3.35
C ARG A 26 -4.68 -5.25 1.94
N ILE A 27 -4.22 -5.99 0.95
CA ILE A 27 -4.28 -5.55 -0.45
C ILE A 27 -5.65 -5.78 -1.10
N ARG A 28 -6.06 -4.81 -1.91
CA ARG A 28 -7.23 -4.76 -2.79
C ARG A 28 -6.79 -4.32 -4.18
N PHE A 29 -7.54 -4.76 -5.17
CA PHE A 29 -7.36 -4.39 -6.58
C PHE A 29 -8.70 -3.96 -7.15
N ASP A 30 -8.70 -2.93 -7.99
CA ASP A 30 -9.82 -2.64 -8.87
C ASP A 30 -10.04 -3.77 -9.89
N LYS A 31 -11.17 -3.70 -10.60
CA LYS A 31 -11.41 -4.51 -11.79
C LYS A 31 -10.36 -4.18 -12.86
N ASP A 32 -10.05 -5.19 -13.66
CA ASP A 32 -9.22 -5.05 -14.88
C ASP A 32 -7.80 -4.50 -14.65
N ILE A 33 -7.28 -4.59 -13.41
CA ILE A 33 -5.84 -4.56 -13.14
C ILE A 33 -5.20 -5.81 -13.72
N ASP A 34 -4.05 -5.62 -14.37
CA ASP A 34 -3.27 -6.69 -14.97
C ASP A 34 -2.88 -7.82 -13.98
N SER A 35 -2.79 -9.03 -14.51
CA SER A 35 -2.51 -10.24 -13.72
C SER A 35 -1.09 -10.29 -13.14
N GLU A 36 -0.10 -9.72 -13.83
CA GLU A 36 1.29 -9.66 -13.42
C GLU A 36 1.46 -8.64 -12.28
N VAL A 37 0.91 -7.42 -12.46
CA VAL A 37 0.81 -6.41 -11.39
C VAL A 37 0.13 -7.01 -10.15
N ARG A 38 -0.98 -7.73 -10.32
CA ARG A 38 -1.66 -8.45 -9.22
C ARG A 38 -0.80 -9.51 -8.53
N LYS A 39 0.07 -10.19 -9.27
CA LYS A 39 1.00 -11.18 -8.72
C LYS A 39 2.11 -10.50 -7.94
N SER A 40 2.85 -9.58 -8.57
CA SER A 40 3.99 -8.89 -7.98
C SER A 40 3.61 -8.10 -6.72
N CYS A 41 2.49 -7.37 -6.73
CA CYS A 41 2.02 -6.70 -5.52
C CYS A 41 1.62 -7.67 -4.38
N LYS A 42 1.09 -8.86 -4.70
CA LYS A 42 0.80 -9.89 -3.68
C LYS A 42 2.07 -10.51 -3.11
N GLU A 43 3.07 -10.77 -3.96
CA GLU A 43 4.37 -11.31 -3.55
C GLU A 43 5.10 -10.31 -2.65
N PHE A 44 5.12 -9.02 -3.02
CA PHE A 44 5.70 -7.96 -2.20
C PHE A 44 4.96 -7.79 -0.85
N VAL A 45 3.63 -7.77 -0.85
CA VAL A 45 2.85 -7.72 0.42
C VAL A 45 3.06 -8.99 1.27
N SER A 46 3.29 -10.15 0.65
CA SER A 46 3.62 -11.41 1.34
C SER A 46 5.00 -11.33 2.00
N PHE A 47 5.99 -10.75 1.31
CA PHE A 47 7.31 -10.45 1.86
C PHE A 47 7.23 -9.47 3.05
N LEU A 48 6.60 -8.30 2.87
CA LEU A 48 6.46 -7.30 3.94
C LEU A 48 5.82 -7.86 5.21
N ARG A 49 4.82 -8.74 5.10
CA ARG A 49 4.17 -9.40 6.25
C ARG A 49 5.05 -10.42 6.99
N LYS A 50 6.18 -10.84 6.41
CA LYS A 50 7.18 -11.72 7.06
C LYS A 50 8.24 -10.90 7.77
N GLU A 51 8.71 -9.83 7.13
CA GLU A 51 9.76 -8.96 7.66
C GLU A 51 9.27 -8.00 8.74
N TYR A 52 8.02 -7.53 8.66
CA TYR A 52 7.49 -6.48 9.54
C TYR A 52 6.17 -6.86 10.18
N PHE A 53 6.05 -6.58 11.49
CA PHE A 53 4.78 -6.58 12.18
C PHE A 53 4.02 -5.28 11.91
N PHE A 54 2.76 -5.37 11.51
CA PHE A 54 1.88 -4.22 11.31
C PHE A 54 0.83 -4.19 12.43
N PRO A 55 1.03 -3.37 13.48
CA PRO A 55 0.15 -3.33 14.65
C PRO A 55 -1.24 -2.75 14.35
N LEU A 56 -1.40 -2.09 13.19
CA LEU A 56 -2.70 -1.69 12.65
C LEU A 56 -2.84 -2.19 11.23
N ARG A 57 -4.07 -2.52 10.85
CA ARG A 57 -4.35 -3.00 9.50
C ARG A 57 -4.31 -1.85 8.50
N VAL A 58 -3.27 -1.85 7.66
CA VAL A 58 -3.17 -0.91 6.54
C VAL A 58 -3.85 -1.50 5.31
N VAL A 59 -4.80 -0.79 4.72
CA VAL A 59 -5.49 -1.23 3.50
C VAL A 59 -4.83 -0.62 2.26
N ILE A 60 -4.32 -1.45 1.36
CA ILE A 60 -3.66 -1.03 0.11
C ILE A 60 -4.65 -1.21 -1.04
N TYR A 61 -4.99 -0.14 -1.74
CA TYR A 61 -5.85 -0.16 -2.92
C TYR A 61 -5.04 0.09 -4.19
N VAL A 62 -4.88 -0.94 -5.02
CA VAL A 62 -4.30 -0.83 -6.36
C VAL A 62 -5.42 -0.43 -7.33
N LYS A 63 -5.32 0.78 -7.88
CA LYS A 63 -6.37 1.48 -8.62
C LYS A 63 -6.13 1.44 -10.12
N ASN A 64 -7.19 1.19 -10.89
CA ASN A 64 -7.10 1.10 -12.35
C ASN A 64 -7.22 2.49 -13.00
N VAL A 65 -6.25 3.34 -12.67
CA VAL A 65 -6.09 4.71 -13.17
C VAL A 65 -4.61 4.99 -13.37
N LYS A 66 -4.26 5.86 -14.33
CA LYS A 66 -2.86 6.22 -14.61
C LYS A 66 -2.24 7.08 -13.50
N LYS A 67 -3.05 7.94 -12.88
CA LYS A 67 -2.68 8.77 -11.73
C LYS A 67 -3.88 8.99 -10.80
N LEU A 68 -3.58 9.14 -9.52
CA LEU A 68 -4.52 9.56 -8.48
C LEU A 68 -4.55 11.09 -8.39
N ILE A 69 -5.61 11.61 -7.77
CA ILE A 69 -5.69 13.01 -7.33
C ILE A 69 -5.46 13.02 -5.81
N ALA A 70 -4.42 13.74 -5.38
CA ALA A 70 -4.11 13.97 -3.97
C ALA A 70 -5.02 15.06 -3.36
N MET A 71 -4.94 15.29 -2.05
CA MET A 71 -5.87 16.20 -1.34
C MET A 71 -5.65 17.69 -1.70
N ASP A 72 -4.45 18.03 -2.15
CA ASP A 72 -4.02 19.31 -2.72
C ASP A 72 -4.44 19.50 -4.20
N GLY A 73 -4.92 18.43 -4.86
CA GLY A 73 -5.28 18.41 -6.28
C GLY A 73 -4.20 17.82 -7.20
N ASP A 74 -3.02 17.47 -6.68
CA ASP A 74 -1.89 17.02 -7.52
C ASP A 74 -2.08 15.61 -8.10
N LYS A 75 -1.51 15.42 -9.29
CA LYS A 75 -1.56 14.15 -10.04
C LYS A 75 -0.38 13.25 -9.69
N VAL A 76 -0.61 12.33 -8.75
CA VAL A 76 0.40 11.47 -8.14
C VAL A 76 0.20 9.98 -8.44
N TYR A 77 1.23 9.16 -8.24
CA TYR A 77 1.15 7.70 -8.37
C TYR A 77 0.67 7.01 -7.08
N GLY A 78 0.97 7.58 -5.91
CA GLY A 78 0.56 7.05 -4.61
C GLY A 78 -0.02 8.12 -3.70
N THR A 79 -0.94 7.72 -2.82
CA THR A 79 -1.38 8.53 -1.67
C THR A 79 -1.46 7.66 -0.43
N PHE A 80 -0.96 8.15 0.70
CA PHE A 80 -1.19 7.58 2.02
C PHE A 80 -2.16 8.47 2.80
N TRP A 81 -3.05 7.86 3.58
CA TRP A 81 -3.95 8.56 4.49
C TRP A 81 -4.08 7.79 5.81
N SER A 82 -3.98 8.53 6.90
CA SER A 82 -4.17 8.08 8.28
C SER A 82 -4.86 9.19 9.06
N MET A 83 -5.60 8.83 10.11
CA MET A 83 -6.06 9.80 11.10
C MET A 83 -4.92 10.07 12.09
N ASN A 84 -4.73 11.32 12.51
CA ASN A 84 -3.75 11.65 13.55
C ASN A 84 -4.33 11.26 14.91
N ASP A 85 -3.54 10.56 15.72
CA ASP A 85 -3.82 10.15 17.10
C ASP A 85 -5.11 9.32 17.33
N ASP A 86 -5.80 8.90 16.27
CA ASP A 86 -6.93 7.97 16.30
C ASP A 86 -6.57 6.65 15.59
N TYR A 87 -6.25 5.65 16.40
CA TYR A 87 -5.87 4.31 15.97
C TYR A 87 -7.05 3.36 15.75
N SER A 88 -8.30 3.81 15.97
CA SER A 88 -9.50 3.03 15.63
C SER A 88 -9.78 3.01 14.13
N VAL A 89 -9.28 4.01 13.40
CA VAL A 89 -9.46 4.18 11.96
C VAL A 89 -8.31 3.52 11.19
N GLU A 90 -8.63 2.52 10.38
CA GLU A 90 -7.62 1.84 9.54
C GLU A 90 -7.00 2.80 8.51
N PRO A 91 -5.68 3.02 8.53
CA PRO A 91 -5.00 3.82 7.51
C PRO A 91 -5.04 3.10 6.17
N HIS A 92 -4.95 3.87 5.08
CA HIS A 92 -4.98 3.31 3.74
C HIS A 92 -3.99 3.95 2.78
N ILE A 93 -3.50 3.12 1.86
CA ILE A 93 -2.63 3.48 0.76
C ILE A 93 -3.45 3.30 -0.52
N ARG A 94 -3.34 4.23 -1.47
CA ARG A 94 -3.85 4.06 -2.84
C ARG A 94 -2.66 4.15 -3.79
N VAL A 95 -2.59 3.27 -4.77
CA VAL A 95 -1.53 3.22 -5.80
C VAL A 95 -2.18 3.17 -7.18
N ALA A 96 -1.75 4.02 -8.10
CA ALA A 96 -2.13 3.99 -9.51
C ALA A 96 -1.35 2.88 -10.24
N ALA A 97 -2.05 2.07 -11.05
CA ALA A 97 -1.43 1.04 -11.88
C ALA A 97 -2.14 0.86 -13.25
N GLY A 98 -2.97 1.84 -13.65
CA GLY A 98 -3.74 1.78 -14.90
C GLY A 98 -2.96 2.16 -16.17
N ASP A 99 -1.67 2.48 -16.05
CA ASP A 99 -0.74 2.73 -17.16
C ASP A 99 0.28 1.61 -17.39
N TYR A 100 0.22 0.51 -16.62
CA TYR A 100 1.16 -0.63 -16.74
C TYR A 100 1.35 -1.11 -18.19
N ASN A 101 0.25 -1.38 -18.92
CA ASN A 101 0.33 -1.86 -20.30
C ASN A 101 0.95 -0.82 -21.26
N ASP A 102 0.73 0.48 -21.01
CA ASP A 102 1.37 1.54 -21.81
C ASP A 102 2.87 1.62 -21.51
N LEU A 103 3.27 1.39 -20.25
CA LEU A 103 4.68 1.30 -19.85
C LEU A 103 5.37 0.05 -20.43
N CYS A 104 4.71 -1.12 -20.41
CA CYS A 104 5.21 -2.33 -21.07
C CYS A 104 5.49 -2.10 -22.56
N ASN A 105 4.53 -1.48 -23.27
CA ASN A 105 4.65 -1.19 -24.69
C ASN A 105 5.76 -0.17 -25.01
N LYS A 106 6.09 0.72 -24.06
CA LYS A 106 7.08 1.80 -24.25
C LYS A 106 8.50 1.42 -23.83
N TRP A 107 8.65 0.62 -22.78
CA TRP A 107 9.93 0.35 -22.11
C TRP A 107 10.27 -1.14 -21.97
N GLY A 108 9.35 -2.04 -22.31
CA GLY A 108 9.46 -3.47 -22.07
C GLY A 108 8.94 -3.90 -20.68
N TYR A 109 8.60 -5.19 -20.56
CA TYR A 109 7.97 -5.77 -19.37
C TYR A 109 8.83 -5.64 -18.09
N ASP A 110 10.14 -5.92 -18.17
CA ASP A 110 11.01 -5.87 -16.99
C ASP A 110 11.08 -4.45 -16.38
N VAL A 111 11.07 -3.39 -17.20
CA VAL A 111 11.16 -2.01 -16.70
C VAL A 111 9.83 -1.56 -16.09
N SER A 112 8.70 -1.92 -16.71
CA SER A 112 7.37 -1.47 -16.27
C SER A 112 6.97 -2.00 -14.89
N ILE A 113 7.43 -3.19 -14.51
CA ILE A 113 7.14 -3.74 -13.17
C ILE A 113 7.99 -3.07 -12.08
N TYR A 114 9.23 -2.68 -12.39
CA TYR A 114 10.07 -1.91 -11.46
C TYR A 114 9.52 -0.50 -11.23
N ASP A 115 9.02 0.18 -12.27
CA ASP A 115 8.47 1.54 -12.12
C ASP A 115 7.20 1.60 -11.25
N ILE A 116 6.40 0.53 -11.16
CA ILE A 116 5.26 0.44 -10.21
C ILE A 116 5.73 0.23 -8.76
N SER A 117 6.95 -0.26 -8.56
CA SER A 117 7.53 -0.53 -7.24
C SER A 117 8.35 0.63 -6.66
N ARG A 118 8.37 1.78 -7.35
CA ARG A 118 9.25 2.93 -7.08
C ARG A 118 8.52 4.15 -6.51
#